data_AF-Q7UYM5-F1
#
_entry.id   AF-Q7UYM5-F1
#
_cell.length_a   1.000
_cell.length_b   1.000
_cell.length_c   1.000
_cell.angle_alpha   90.00
_cell.angle_beta   90.00
_cell.angle_gamma   90.00
#
_symmetry.space_group_name_H-M   'P 1'
#
loop_
_entity.id
_entity.type
_entity.pdbx_description
1 polymer ?
#
loop_
_entity_poly.entity_id
_entity_poly.type
_entity_poly.pdbx_seq_one_letter_code
_entity_poly.pdbx_strand_id
1 'polypeptide(L)'
;MEDPSEKTMPSRLETINAVNSNHTNNHVKQPEMDVALVVDQMHEKLSELREQLAGVIVGQEEVAEQLLIGILCRGHCILQGMPGLAKTMMVSTLASLTDLSFRRVQFTPDLMPGDITGTEVLEEDHTTGKRIFRFVEGPLFGNVILADEINRTPPKTQSALLEAMQEHQLTVCGKTYKLPDPFFVLATQNPVETEGTYPLPEAQLDRFLLKIHVRYPTRDEEREIARRQTTDYSFETKTVLDVEQISQMQSLVRSVVVSDHVYNAALDLVRGTRPDEGSMSAELKNMVQFGAGPRATIALLMAAKARALVNRRCHATVADLVAVAKPVLRHRVILTFNAEAAGVDADSVLEKNIAQTPSLKNNSPVVS
;
A
#
# COMPACT_ATOMS: atom_id res chain seq x y z
N MET A 1 -63.50 -46.10 -13.05
CA MET A 1 -64.05 -44.90 -13.69
C MET A 1 -63.93 -43.81 -12.66
N GLU A 2 -62.74 -43.21 -12.58
CA GLU A 2 -62.42 -41.85 -13.12
C GLU A 2 -62.99 -40.78 -12.18
N ASP A 3 -62.33 -39.72 -11.72
CA ASP A 3 -60.95 -39.20 -11.63
C ASP A 3 -61.14 -37.93 -10.74
N PRO A 4 -60.33 -37.63 -9.70
CA PRO A 4 -60.51 -36.41 -8.91
C PRO A 4 -59.61 -35.30 -9.44
N SER A 5 -60.18 -34.28 -10.10
CA SER A 5 -59.45 -33.07 -10.51
C SER A 5 -60.10 -31.79 -10.00
N GLU A 6 -59.23 -30.86 -9.61
CA GLU A 6 -59.46 -29.46 -9.19
C GLU A 6 -59.90 -29.19 -7.74
N LYS A 7 -58.95 -29.38 -6.81
CA LYS A 7 -58.74 -28.43 -5.71
C LYS A 7 -57.40 -27.72 -5.90
N THR A 8 -57.49 -26.45 -6.23
CA THR A 8 -56.40 -25.48 -6.37
C THR A 8 -55.52 -25.47 -5.12
N MET A 9 -54.22 -25.73 -5.31
CA MET A 9 -53.21 -25.63 -4.25
C MET A 9 -53.03 -24.16 -3.83
N PRO A 10 -52.88 -23.86 -2.53
CA PRO A 10 -52.53 -22.51 -2.08
C PRO A 10 -51.13 -22.14 -2.57
N SER A 11 -51.00 -20.88 -2.99
CA SER A 11 -49.76 -20.35 -3.57
C SER A 11 -48.61 -20.35 -2.56
N ARG A 12 -47.40 -20.63 -3.06
CA ARG A 12 -46.13 -20.69 -2.33
C ARG A 12 -45.71 -19.37 -1.65
N LEU A 13 -46.52 -18.31 -1.73
CA LEU A 13 -46.28 -17.02 -1.09
C LEU A 13 -46.91 -16.87 0.29
N GLU A 14 -47.90 -17.69 0.67
CA GLU A 14 -48.58 -17.53 1.98
C GLU A 14 -47.90 -18.32 3.11
N THR A 15 -47.07 -19.33 2.79
CA THR A 15 -46.34 -20.12 3.80
C THR A 15 -45.05 -19.44 4.27
N ILE A 16 -44.58 -18.39 3.58
CA ILE A 16 -43.33 -17.68 3.93
C ILE A 16 -43.57 -16.61 5.00
N ASN A 17 -44.79 -16.09 5.12
CA ASN A 17 -45.12 -15.01 6.07
C ASN A 17 -45.54 -15.49 7.48
N ALA A 18 -45.60 -16.80 7.73
CA ALA A 18 -46.03 -17.35 9.03
C ALA A 18 -44.87 -17.83 9.93
N VAL A 19 -43.61 -17.80 9.46
CA VAL A 19 -42.43 -18.25 10.23
C VAL A 19 -41.68 -17.09 10.91
N ASN A 20 -41.98 -15.84 10.55
CA ASN A 20 -41.17 -14.68 10.97
C ASN A 20 -41.70 -13.85 12.15
N SER A 21 -42.63 -14.36 12.96
CA SER A 21 -43.19 -13.60 14.10
C SER A 21 -42.69 -14.00 15.49
N ASN A 22 -41.74 -14.93 15.64
CA ASN A 22 -41.35 -15.45 16.96
C ASN A 22 -39.83 -15.61 17.20
N HIS A 23 -39.03 -14.59 16.89
CA HIS A 23 -37.72 -14.46 17.54
C HIS A 23 -37.56 -13.07 18.15
N THR A 24 -37.77 -13.03 19.46
CA THR A 24 -37.29 -12.01 20.37
C THR A 24 -35.79 -11.79 20.13
N ASN A 25 -35.45 -10.69 19.45
CA ASN A 25 -34.08 -10.23 19.30
C ASN A 25 -33.53 -9.80 20.68
N ASN A 26 -32.86 -10.74 21.34
CA ASN A 26 -31.81 -10.41 22.30
C ASN A 26 -30.70 -9.66 21.52
N HIS A 27 -30.84 -8.34 21.41
CA HIS A 27 -29.72 -7.48 21.08
C HIS A 27 -28.71 -7.60 22.23
N VAL A 28 -27.75 -8.51 22.07
CA VAL A 28 -26.46 -8.42 22.73
C VAL A 28 -25.91 -7.05 22.35
N LYS A 29 -25.98 -6.09 23.29
CA LYS A 29 -25.27 -4.82 23.19
C LYS A 29 -23.79 -5.16 23.05
N GLN A 30 -23.28 -5.14 21.82
CA GLN A 30 -21.86 -4.95 21.59
C GLN A 30 -21.49 -3.62 22.27
N PRO A 31 -20.34 -3.52 22.96
CA PRO A 31 -19.93 -2.26 23.55
C PRO A 31 -19.80 -1.27 22.39
N GLU A 32 -20.60 -0.21 22.40
CA GLU A 32 -20.37 0.98 21.57
C GLU A 32 -19.03 1.56 22.05
N MET A 33 -17.95 1.01 21.52
CA MET A 33 -16.62 1.56 21.66
C MET A 33 -16.69 2.92 20.97
N ASP A 34 -16.49 4.00 21.73
CA ASP A 34 -16.58 5.35 21.20
C ASP A 34 -15.51 5.52 20.12
N VAL A 35 -15.93 5.38 18.86
CA VAL A 35 -15.04 5.37 17.69
C VAL A 35 -14.20 6.64 17.65
N ALA A 36 -14.75 7.76 18.14
CA ALA A 36 -14.03 9.02 18.25
C ALA A 36 -12.87 8.94 19.25
N LEU A 37 -13.10 8.34 20.42
CA LEU A 37 -12.07 8.17 21.46
C LEU A 37 -10.93 7.24 21.00
N VAL A 38 -11.27 6.17 20.27
CA VAL A 38 -10.28 5.26 19.67
C VAL A 38 -9.47 6.00 18.61
N VAL A 39 -10.11 6.77 17.73
CA VAL A 39 -9.41 7.56 16.71
C VAL A 39 -8.48 8.60 17.33
N ASP A 40 -8.89 9.22 18.44
CA ASP A 40 -8.06 10.19 19.15
C ASP A 40 -6.81 9.56 19.77
N GLN A 41 -6.96 8.42 20.48
CA GLN A 41 -5.81 7.68 21.03
C GLN A 41 -4.84 7.22 19.93
N MET A 42 -5.38 6.77 18.80
CA MET A 42 -4.58 6.34 17.66
C MET A 42 -3.88 7.53 16.99
N HIS A 43 -4.52 8.70 16.95
CA HIS A 43 -3.90 9.91 16.42
C HIS A 43 -2.74 10.40 17.29
N GLU A 44 -2.87 10.36 18.61
CA GLU A 44 -1.77 10.66 19.53
C GLU A 44 -0.56 9.77 19.24
N LYS A 45 -0.79 8.47 19.04
CA LYS A 45 0.27 7.52 18.68
C LYS A 45 0.88 7.76 17.30
N LEU A 46 0.08 8.13 16.30
CA LEU A 46 0.58 8.48 14.98
C LEU A 46 1.37 9.80 15.00
N SER A 47 0.99 10.75 15.85
CA SER A 47 1.75 11.99 16.06
C SER A 47 3.08 11.72 16.76
N GLU A 48 3.07 10.90 17.81
CA GLU A 48 4.28 10.44 18.51
C GLU A 48 5.24 9.74 17.53
N LEU A 49 4.73 8.86 16.67
CA LEU A 49 5.52 8.19 15.63
C LEU A 49 6.13 9.20 14.64
N ARG A 50 5.37 10.20 14.18
CA ARG A 50 5.86 11.25 13.28
C ARG A 50 6.98 12.07 13.92
N GLU A 51 6.84 12.43 15.19
CA GLU A 51 7.87 13.14 15.95
C GLU A 51 9.16 12.31 16.08
N GLN A 52 9.02 11.02 16.39
CA GLN A 52 10.16 10.10 16.47
C GLN A 52 10.87 9.95 15.11
N LEU A 53 10.11 9.86 14.01
CA LEU A 53 10.68 9.82 12.65
C LEU A 53 11.43 11.12 12.32
N ALA A 54 10.88 12.29 12.64
CA ALA A 54 11.52 13.58 12.39
C ALA A 54 12.82 13.79 13.22
N GLY A 55 12.90 13.12 14.38
CA GLY A 55 14.11 13.06 15.20
C GLY A 55 15.30 12.39 14.49
N VAL A 56 15.03 11.41 13.63
CA VAL A 56 16.06 10.65 12.88
C VAL A 56 16.24 11.19 11.46
N ILE A 57 15.14 11.51 10.78
CA ILE A 57 15.11 11.82 9.34
C ILE A 57 14.68 13.27 9.16
N VAL A 58 15.42 14.01 8.34
CA VAL A 58 15.16 15.42 8.05
C VAL A 58 14.50 15.55 6.69
N GLY A 59 13.42 16.34 6.60
CA GLY A 59 12.86 16.79 5.32
C GLY A 59 12.12 15.75 4.49
N GLN A 60 11.63 14.68 5.13
CA GLN A 60 10.96 13.56 4.43
C GLN A 60 9.58 13.24 5.02
N GLU A 61 8.88 14.27 5.50
CA GLU A 61 7.56 14.12 6.14
C GLU A 61 6.51 13.53 5.19
N GLU A 62 6.51 13.97 3.92
CA GLU A 62 5.59 13.45 2.91
C GLU A 62 5.84 11.96 2.63
N VAL A 63 7.11 11.57 2.53
CA VAL A 63 7.51 10.16 2.30
C VAL A 63 7.12 9.31 3.51
N ALA A 64 7.36 9.79 4.73
CA ALA A 64 6.94 9.12 5.95
C ALA A 64 5.41 8.95 6.03
N GLU A 65 4.64 9.99 5.70
CA GLU A 65 3.17 9.90 5.63
C GLU A 65 2.72 8.85 4.61
N GLN A 66 3.33 8.83 3.41
CA GLN A 66 3.00 7.85 2.38
C GLN A 66 3.36 6.41 2.79
N LEU A 67 4.48 6.20 3.48
CA LEU A 67 4.85 4.89 4.03
C LEU A 67 3.86 4.42 5.11
N LEU A 68 3.44 5.31 6.00
CA LEU A 68 2.41 5.01 7.01
C LEU A 68 1.09 4.64 6.35
N ILE A 69 0.67 5.39 5.32
CA ILE A 69 -0.51 5.04 4.51
C ILE A 69 -0.35 3.63 3.91
N GLY A 70 0.82 3.29 3.38
CA GLY A 70 1.14 1.94 2.89
C GLY A 70 0.88 0.84 3.93
N ILE A 71 1.46 0.98 5.12
CA ILE A 71 1.28 0.03 6.23
C ILE A 71 -0.19 -0.07 6.65
N LEU A 72 -0.86 1.07 6.83
CA LEU A 72 -2.25 1.15 7.28
C LEU A 72 -3.24 0.60 6.25
N CYS A 73 -2.92 0.68 4.96
CA CYS A 73 -3.73 0.09 3.90
C CYS A 73 -3.42 -1.39 3.64
N ARG A 74 -2.45 -1.99 4.35
CA ARG A 74 -1.89 -3.33 4.02
C ARG A 74 -1.39 -3.40 2.57
N GLY A 75 -0.84 -2.30 2.06
CA GLY A 75 -0.40 -2.17 0.68
C GLY A 75 1.10 -2.04 0.58
N HIS A 76 1.71 -2.72 -0.39
CA HIS A 76 3.14 -2.62 -0.67
C HIS A 76 3.47 -1.31 -1.39
N CYS A 77 4.69 -0.82 -1.20
CA CYS A 77 5.13 0.46 -1.77
C CYS A 77 6.40 0.30 -2.61
N ILE A 78 6.56 1.16 -3.60
CA ILE A 78 7.82 1.35 -4.34
C ILE A 78 8.43 2.66 -3.87
N LEU A 79 9.71 2.65 -3.51
CA LEU A 79 10.48 3.84 -3.15
C LEU A 79 11.52 4.13 -4.24
N GLN A 80 11.20 5.08 -5.10
CA GLN A 80 12.09 5.52 -6.17
C GLN A 80 12.85 6.77 -5.75
N GLY A 81 14.17 6.79 -5.92
CA GLY A 81 14.99 7.95 -5.59
C GLY A 81 16.45 7.70 -5.87
N MET A 82 17.26 8.75 -5.83
CA MET A 82 18.71 8.63 -6.00
C MET A 82 19.35 7.85 -4.85
N PRO A 83 20.53 7.24 -5.07
CA PRO A 83 21.35 6.68 -4.00
C PRO A 83 21.67 7.74 -2.94
N GLY A 84 21.78 7.33 -1.68
CA GLY A 84 22.18 8.22 -0.59
C GLY A 84 21.05 9.04 0.06
N LEU A 85 19.80 8.95 -0.42
CA LEU A 85 18.65 9.68 0.16
C LEU A 85 18.05 9.01 1.42
N ALA A 86 18.90 8.41 2.27
CA ALA A 86 18.52 7.77 3.54
C ALA A 86 17.34 6.77 3.47
N LYS A 87 17.06 6.19 2.30
CA LYS A 87 15.94 5.27 2.06
C LYS A 87 15.95 4.08 3.02
N THR A 88 17.09 3.40 3.15
CA THR A 88 17.24 2.26 4.07
C THR A 88 17.03 2.68 5.52
N MET A 89 17.59 3.82 5.93
CA MET A 89 17.45 4.36 7.29
C MET A 89 16.00 4.67 7.61
N MET A 90 15.24 5.20 6.65
CA MET A 90 13.83 5.51 6.84
C MET A 90 13.01 4.28 7.18
N VAL A 91 13.26 3.18 6.49
CA VAL A 91 12.49 1.95 6.63
C VAL A 91 12.88 1.20 7.89
N SER A 92 14.18 1.14 8.20
CA SER A 92 14.65 0.53 9.45
C SER A 92 14.13 1.30 10.67
N THR A 93 14.07 2.63 10.59
CA THR A 93 13.51 3.49 11.65
C THR A 93 12.01 3.25 11.77
N LEU A 94 11.27 3.20 10.66
CA LEU A 94 9.84 2.91 10.70
C LEU A 94 9.54 1.54 11.35
N ALA A 95 10.34 0.52 11.03
CA ALA A 95 10.21 -0.81 11.63
C ALA A 95 10.53 -0.82 13.13
N SER A 96 11.58 -0.11 13.57
CA SER A 96 11.92 -0.02 15.01
C SER A 96 10.84 0.70 15.83
N LEU A 97 10.13 1.65 15.22
CA LEU A 97 9.03 2.37 15.85
C LEU A 97 7.73 1.54 15.94
N THR A 98 7.61 0.46 15.18
CA THR A 98 6.34 -0.30 14.99
C THR A 98 6.34 -1.73 15.53
N ASP A 99 7.37 -2.13 16.30
CA ASP A 99 7.57 -3.51 16.79
C ASP A 99 7.48 -4.58 15.68
N LEU A 100 7.76 -4.17 14.44
CA LEU A 100 7.72 -5.04 13.28
C LEU A 100 9.11 -5.59 12.97
N SER A 101 9.20 -6.89 12.73
CA SER A 101 10.46 -7.49 12.31
C SER A 101 10.91 -6.92 10.96
N PHE A 102 12.14 -6.43 10.91
CA PHE A 102 12.75 -5.86 9.70
C PHE A 102 13.68 -6.86 9.03
N ARG A 103 13.50 -7.07 7.73
CA ARG A 103 14.41 -7.86 6.90
C ARG A 103 14.78 -7.07 5.66
N ARG A 104 16.06 -7.08 5.30
CA ARG A 104 16.58 -6.43 4.09
C ARG A 104 17.05 -7.49 3.11
N VAL A 105 16.66 -7.34 1.85
CA VAL A 105 17.07 -8.18 0.73
C VAL A 105 17.64 -7.28 -0.34
N GLN A 106 18.91 -7.50 -0.69
CA GLN A 106 19.52 -6.85 -1.84
C GLN A 106 19.23 -7.70 -3.08
N PHE A 107 18.56 -7.12 -4.07
CA PHE A 107 18.29 -7.80 -5.34
C PHE A 107 19.53 -7.69 -6.22
N THR A 108 20.16 -8.83 -6.47
CA THR A 108 21.32 -8.96 -7.34
C THR A 108 20.99 -9.85 -8.55
N PRO A 109 21.76 -9.79 -9.65
CA PRO A 109 21.47 -10.56 -10.88
C PRO A 109 21.50 -12.08 -10.69
N ASP A 110 22.22 -12.55 -9.67
CA ASP A 110 22.41 -13.96 -9.32
C ASP A 110 21.39 -14.48 -8.29
N LEU A 111 20.58 -13.60 -7.69
CA LEU A 111 19.62 -13.95 -6.65
C LEU A 111 18.55 -14.92 -7.18
N MET A 112 18.43 -16.08 -6.55
CA MET A 112 17.46 -17.10 -6.91
C MET A 112 16.17 -16.96 -6.09
N PRO A 113 15.02 -17.48 -6.58
CA PRO A 113 13.78 -17.48 -5.81
C PRO A 113 13.91 -18.13 -4.43
N GLY A 114 14.68 -19.23 -4.33
CA GLY A 114 14.91 -19.92 -3.05
C GLY A 114 15.65 -19.07 -2.01
N ASP A 115 16.48 -18.12 -2.45
CA ASP A 115 17.23 -17.24 -1.53
C ASP A 115 16.30 -16.25 -0.80
N ILE A 116 15.15 -15.92 -1.40
CA ILE A 116 14.15 -15.04 -0.81
C ILE A 116 13.03 -15.80 -0.10
N THR A 117 12.58 -16.92 -0.67
CA THR A 117 11.48 -17.72 -0.10
C THR A 117 11.95 -18.70 0.98
N GLY A 118 13.23 -19.06 1.01
CA GLY A 118 13.78 -20.07 1.91
C GLY A 118 14.07 -21.39 1.20
N THR A 119 14.90 -22.21 1.85
CA THR A 119 15.39 -23.48 1.28
C THR A 119 15.30 -24.61 2.32
N GLU A 120 15.17 -25.85 1.85
CA GLU A 120 15.33 -27.02 2.72
C GLU A 120 16.79 -27.45 2.74
N VAL A 121 17.38 -27.48 3.93
CA VAL A 121 18.75 -27.93 4.16
C VAL A 121 18.70 -29.31 4.80
N LEU A 122 19.57 -30.20 4.34
CA LEU A 122 19.73 -31.52 4.94
C LEU A 122 20.59 -31.39 6.20
N GLU A 123 19.97 -31.59 7.36
CA GLU A 123 20.66 -31.61 8.65
C GLU A 123 20.84 -33.08 9.08
N GLU A 124 22.06 -33.46 9.47
CA GLU A 124 22.34 -34.77 10.06
C GLU A 124 22.23 -34.63 11.58
N ASP A 125 21.32 -35.37 12.20
CA ASP A 125 21.20 -35.41 13.66
C ASP A 125 22.43 -36.13 14.24
N HIS A 126 23.28 -35.39 14.95
CA HIS A 126 24.53 -35.89 15.53
C HIS A 126 24.32 -37.04 16.54
N THR A 127 23.12 -37.21 17.07
CA THR A 127 22.81 -38.30 18.02
C THR A 127 22.25 -39.56 17.37
N THR A 128 21.56 -39.43 16.24
CA THR A 128 20.86 -40.56 15.58
C THR A 128 21.40 -40.92 14.20
N GLY A 129 22.26 -40.09 13.62
CA GLY A 129 22.79 -40.25 12.26
C GLY A 129 21.72 -40.12 11.16
N LYS A 130 20.50 -39.70 11.51
CA LYS A 130 19.40 -39.55 10.56
C LYS A 130 19.52 -38.20 9.83
N ARG A 131 19.33 -38.27 8.51
CA ARG A 131 19.22 -37.10 7.63
C ARG A 131 17.79 -36.57 7.67
N ILE A 132 17.62 -35.35 8.18
CA ILE A 132 16.33 -34.66 8.28
C ILE A 132 16.40 -33.42 7.40
N PHE A 133 15.39 -33.21 6.55
CA PHE A 133 15.25 -31.95 5.83
C PHE A 133 14.64 -30.90 6.76
N ARG A 134 15.42 -29.86 7.07
CA ARG A 134 14.98 -28.70 7.86
C ARG A 134 14.76 -27.52 6.93
N PHE A 135 13.58 -26.91 7.02
CA PHE A 135 13.30 -25.67 6.31
C PHE A 135 14.00 -24.50 7.01
N VAL A 136 14.78 -23.74 6.24
CA VAL A 136 15.40 -22.48 6.66
C VAL A 136 14.60 -21.36 6.01
N GLU A 137 13.94 -20.58 6.86
CA GLU A 137 13.12 -19.44 6.44
C GLU A 137 13.96 -18.40 5.68
N GLY A 138 13.47 -18.01 4.51
CA GLY A 138 14.04 -16.93 3.75
C GLY A 138 13.75 -15.56 4.37
N PRO A 139 14.36 -14.49 3.85
CA PRO A 139 14.15 -13.14 4.35
C PRO A 139 12.70 -12.63 4.19
N LEU A 140 11.87 -13.26 3.35
CA LEU A 140 10.44 -12.91 3.24
C LEU A 140 9.62 -13.24 4.50
N PHE A 141 10.13 -14.05 5.43
CA PHE A 141 9.49 -14.33 6.73
C PHE A 141 9.69 -13.20 7.75
N GLY A 142 9.49 -11.96 7.32
CA GLY A 142 9.52 -10.76 8.17
C GLY A 142 8.27 -9.91 7.96
N ASN A 143 8.02 -8.97 8.87
CA ASN A 143 6.88 -8.06 8.78
C ASN A 143 7.15 -6.92 7.79
N VAL A 144 8.34 -6.32 7.84
CA VAL A 144 8.77 -5.24 6.96
C VAL A 144 9.95 -5.72 6.14
N ILE A 145 9.71 -5.93 4.84
CA ILE A 145 10.72 -6.37 3.88
C ILE A 145 11.17 -5.17 3.05
N LEU A 146 12.45 -4.81 3.16
CA LEU A 146 13.10 -3.90 2.23
C LEU A 146 13.72 -4.69 1.09
N ALA A 147 13.10 -4.63 -0.09
CA ALA A 147 13.61 -5.21 -1.33
C ALA A 147 14.39 -4.14 -2.11
N ASP A 148 15.69 -4.05 -1.84
CA ASP A 148 16.55 -3.05 -2.48
C ASP A 148 16.87 -3.42 -3.92
N GLU A 149 16.73 -2.47 -4.84
CA GLU A 149 17.08 -2.61 -6.26
C GLU A 149 16.36 -3.76 -6.98
N ILE A 150 15.04 -3.87 -6.77
CA ILE A 150 14.20 -4.95 -7.34
C ILE A 150 14.38 -5.14 -8.86
N ASN A 151 14.78 -4.08 -9.55
CA ASN A 151 15.05 -4.06 -10.99
C ASN A 151 16.38 -4.73 -11.37
N ARG A 152 17.23 -5.21 -10.46
CA ARG A 152 18.52 -5.85 -10.79
C ARG A 152 18.50 -7.37 -10.84
N THR A 153 17.36 -8.00 -10.58
CA THR A 153 17.23 -9.47 -10.57
C THR A 153 16.33 -9.97 -11.70
N PRO A 154 16.55 -11.19 -12.22
CA PRO A 154 15.70 -11.76 -13.27
C PRO A 154 14.21 -11.84 -12.90
N PRO A 155 13.30 -11.86 -13.91
CA PRO A 155 11.85 -11.88 -13.69
C PRO A 155 11.33 -13.05 -12.84
N LYS A 156 12.05 -14.17 -12.77
CA LYS A 156 11.66 -15.34 -11.96
C LYS A 156 11.67 -15.03 -10.47
N THR A 157 12.72 -14.37 -9.97
CA THR A 157 12.84 -14.01 -8.55
C THR A 157 11.93 -12.83 -8.21
N GLN A 158 11.76 -11.87 -9.13
CA GLN A 158 10.74 -10.82 -8.99
C GLN A 158 9.34 -11.43 -8.83
N SER A 159 9.01 -12.45 -9.64
CA SER A 159 7.70 -13.12 -9.57
C SER A 159 7.47 -13.80 -8.22
N ALA A 160 8.49 -14.41 -7.62
CA ALA A 160 8.39 -15.03 -6.30
C ALA A 160 8.11 -14.02 -5.18
N LEU A 161 8.71 -12.82 -5.23
CA LEU A 161 8.35 -11.73 -4.31
C LEU A 161 6.91 -11.26 -4.52
N LEU A 162 6.48 -11.10 -5.77
CA LEU A 162 5.14 -10.62 -6.10
C LEU A 162 4.04 -11.64 -5.75
N GLU A 163 4.36 -12.93 -5.80
CA GLU A 163 3.49 -14.01 -5.31
C GLU A 163 3.31 -13.90 -3.79
N ALA A 164 4.40 -13.76 -3.03
CA ALA A 164 4.34 -13.53 -1.59
C ALA A 164 3.48 -12.30 -1.23
N MET A 165 3.63 -11.21 -1.97
CA MET A 165 2.84 -9.99 -1.80
C MET A 165 1.34 -10.21 -2.04
N GLN A 166 0.98 -11.03 -3.03
CA GLN A 166 -0.43 -11.19 -3.42
C GLN A 166 -1.14 -12.26 -2.59
N GLU A 167 -0.46 -13.36 -2.29
CA GLU A 167 -1.04 -14.54 -1.66
C GLU A 167 -0.83 -14.56 -0.13
N HIS A 168 0.08 -13.73 0.40
CA HIS A 168 0.47 -13.71 1.81
C HIS A 168 0.92 -15.09 2.35
N GLN A 169 1.37 -15.95 1.45
CA GLN A 169 1.88 -17.29 1.74
C GLN A 169 2.91 -17.69 0.68
N LEU A 170 3.77 -18.64 1.03
CA LEU A 170 4.80 -19.18 0.17
C LEU A 170 4.70 -20.70 0.13
N THR A 171 4.85 -21.30 -1.03
CA THR A 171 4.96 -22.76 -1.16
C THR A 171 6.38 -23.15 -1.51
N VAL A 172 7.04 -23.88 -0.60
CA VAL A 172 8.41 -24.39 -0.78
C VAL A 172 8.39 -25.91 -0.63
N CYS A 173 8.96 -26.62 -1.62
CA CYS A 173 9.03 -28.08 -1.62
C CYS A 173 7.69 -28.80 -1.37
N GLY A 174 6.57 -28.23 -1.82
CA GLY A 174 5.23 -28.79 -1.63
C GLY A 174 4.57 -28.52 -0.27
N LYS A 175 5.22 -27.76 0.62
CA LYS A 175 4.63 -27.26 1.87
C LYS A 175 4.32 -25.77 1.76
N THR A 176 3.12 -25.39 2.19
CA THR A 176 2.69 -23.99 2.22
C THR A 176 2.92 -23.40 3.61
N TYR A 177 3.61 -22.26 3.65
CA TYR A 177 3.92 -21.49 4.84
C TYR A 177 3.21 -20.13 4.75
N LYS A 178 2.56 -19.71 5.84
CA LYS A 178 1.93 -18.39 5.92
C LYS A 178 2.97 -17.35 6.31
N LEU A 179 2.88 -16.17 5.70
CA LEU A 179 3.72 -15.04 6.06
C LEU A 179 3.18 -14.35 7.32
N PRO A 180 4.03 -13.62 8.08
CA PRO A 180 3.60 -12.83 9.22
C PRO A 180 2.53 -11.78 8.86
N ASP A 181 1.53 -11.54 9.71
CA ASP A 181 0.56 -10.44 9.56
C ASP A 181 0.85 -9.38 10.65
N PRO A 182 1.12 -8.10 10.30
CA PRO A 182 1.16 -7.52 8.96
C PRO A 182 2.40 -7.88 8.15
N PHE A 183 2.19 -8.05 6.84
CA PHE A 183 3.24 -8.24 5.83
C PHE A 183 3.31 -7.01 4.92
N PHE A 184 4.41 -6.27 4.99
CA PHE A 184 4.66 -5.07 4.23
C PHE A 184 5.98 -5.20 3.46
N VAL A 185 5.93 -4.84 2.18
CA VAL A 185 7.09 -4.88 1.28
C VAL A 185 7.30 -3.48 0.75
N LEU A 186 8.52 -3.00 0.90
CA LEU A 186 9.00 -1.80 0.26
C LEU A 186 10.07 -2.16 -0.75
N ALA A 187 9.76 -1.99 -2.03
CA ALA A 187 10.72 -2.21 -3.10
C ALA A 187 11.42 -0.89 -3.46
N THR A 188 12.75 -0.85 -3.50
CA THR A 188 13.46 0.34 -3.98
C THR A 188 13.85 0.20 -5.44
N GLN A 189 13.82 1.31 -6.16
CA GLN A 189 14.25 1.40 -7.56
C GLN A 189 15.21 2.59 -7.71
N ASN A 190 16.31 2.36 -8.42
CA ASN A 190 17.23 3.41 -8.82
C ASN A 190 16.91 3.84 -10.27
N PRO A 191 16.50 5.10 -10.51
CA PRO A 191 16.14 5.56 -11.85
C PRO A 191 17.32 5.65 -12.84
N VAL A 192 18.57 5.72 -12.36
CA VAL A 192 19.73 6.08 -13.20
C VAL A 192 20.47 4.86 -13.74
N GLU A 193 20.35 3.71 -13.09
CA GLU A 193 20.99 2.48 -13.54
C GLU A 193 20.23 1.89 -14.74
N THR A 194 20.88 1.88 -15.90
CA THR A 194 20.36 1.31 -17.15
C THR A 194 21.03 -0.01 -17.52
N GLU A 195 22.17 -0.34 -16.93
CA GLU A 195 22.92 -1.57 -17.23
C GLU A 195 22.52 -2.70 -16.27
N GLY A 196 22.19 -3.87 -16.82
CA GLY A 196 21.84 -5.05 -16.03
C GLY A 196 20.49 -4.95 -15.31
N THR A 197 19.60 -4.07 -15.75
CA THR A 197 18.27 -3.91 -15.14
C THR A 197 17.15 -4.60 -15.92
N TYR A 198 16.27 -5.27 -15.18
CA TYR A 198 15.02 -5.88 -15.63
C TYR A 198 13.84 -5.04 -15.08
N PRO A 199 13.27 -4.13 -15.89
CA PRO A 199 12.13 -3.33 -15.43
C PRO A 199 10.95 -4.24 -15.11
N LEU A 200 10.22 -3.90 -14.04
CA LEU A 200 8.98 -4.59 -13.71
C LEU A 200 7.93 -4.28 -14.78
N PRO A 201 7.30 -5.30 -15.38
CA PRO A 201 6.13 -5.10 -16.22
C PRO A 201 5.02 -4.32 -15.51
N GLU A 202 4.25 -3.56 -16.27
CA GLU A 202 3.17 -2.70 -15.74
C GLU A 202 2.12 -3.49 -14.93
N ALA A 203 1.81 -4.71 -15.35
CA ALA A 203 0.92 -5.61 -14.61
C ALA A 203 1.46 -6.01 -13.23
N GLN A 204 2.79 -5.95 -13.04
CA GLN A 204 3.45 -6.19 -11.75
C GLN A 204 3.49 -4.92 -10.91
N LEU A 205 3.80 -3.77 -11.52
CA LEU A 205 3.75 -2.47 -10.85
C LEU A 205 2.37 -2.18 -10.25
N ASP A 206 1.29 -2.54 -10.93
CA ASP A 206 -0.09 -2.33 -10.45
C ASP A 206 -0.40 -3.02 -9.10
N ARG A 207 0.38 -4.05 -8.71
CA ARG A 207 0.26 -4.72 -7.39
C ARG A 207 0.72 -3.85 -6.23
N PHE A 208 1.54 -2.83 -6.49
CA PHE A 208 1.97 -1.89 -5.45
C PHE A 208 0.90 -0.82 -5.24
N LEU A 209 0.61 -0.50 -3.99
CA LEU A 209 -0.36 0.53 -3.63
C LEU A 209 0.16 1.91 -4.06
N LEU A 210 1.38 2.24 -3.64
CA LEU A 210 2.02 3.53 -3.85
C LEU A 210 3.37 3.39 -4.54
N LYS A 211 3.66 4.30 -5.46
CA LYS A 211 5.02 4.60 -5.92
C LYS A 211 5.41 5.97 -5.36
N ILE A 212 6.35 5.97 -4.44
CA ILE A 212 6.81 7.12 -3.67
C ILE A 212 8.11 7.64 -4.27
N HIS A 213 8.17 8.93 -4.57
CA HIS A 213 9.37 9.58 -5.10
C HIS A 213 10.09 10.29 -3.95
N VAL A 214 11.34 9.91 -3.71
CA VAL A 214 12.24 10.58 -2.76
C VAL A 214 13.08 11.57 -3.53
N ARG A 215 12.88 12.86 -3.25
CA ARG A 215 13.62 13.96 -3.87
C ARG A 215 14.84 14.33 -3.04
N TYR A 216 15.77 15.06 -3.64
CA TYR A 216 16.86 15.66 -2.90
C TYR A 216 16.29 16.62 -1.83
N PRO A 217 16.89 16.65 -0.64
CA PRO A 217 16.52 17.60 0.40
C PRO A 217 16.76 19.03 -0.07
N THR A 218 16.03 19.97 0.51
CA THR A 218 16.33 21.40 0.39
C THR A 218 17.67 21.73 1.04
N ARG A 219 18.24 22.89 0.72
CA ARG A 219 19.52 23.33 1.30
C ARG A 219 19.52 23.34 2.83
N ASP A 220 18.42 23.75 3.45
CA ASP A 220 18.31 23.82 4.90
C ASP A 220 18.22 22.42 5.54
N GLU A 221 17.47 21.51 4.90
CA GLU A 221 17.39 20.11 5.31
C GLU A 221 18.74 19.39 5.13
N GLU A 222 19.42 19.61 3.99
CA GLU A 222 20.73 19.04 3.71
C GLU A 222 21.78 19.54 4.71
N ARG A 223 21.74 20.82 5.08
CA ARG A 223 22.60 21.37 6.13
C ARG A 223 22.37 20.67 7.47
N GLU A 224 21.12 20.42 7.83
CA GLU A 224 20.79 19.73 9.08
C GLU A 224 21.19 18.25 9.04
N ILE A 225 21.01 17.57 7.91
CA ILE A 225 21.53 16.20 7.69
C ILE A 225 23.04 16.18 7.87
N ALA A 226 23.76 17.08 7.21
CA ALA A 226 25.21 17.19 7.32
C ALA A 226 25.63 17.45 8.78
N ARG A 227 24.92 18.34 9.49
CA ARG A 227 25.19 18.63 10.90
C ARG A 227 25.00 17.40 11.79
N ARG A 228 23.90 16.66 11.64
CA ARG A 228 23.62 15.45 12.43
C ARG A 228 24.63 14.34 12.13
N GLN A 229 25.01 14.15 10.87
CA GLN A 229 25.95 13.08 10.46
C GLN A 229 27.43 13.41 10.78
N THR A 230 27.77 14.67 11.00
CA THR A 230 29.14 15.11 11.35
C THR A 230 29.33 15.38 12.85
N THR A 231 28.31 15.14 13.65
CA THR A 231 28.35 15.24 15.12
C THR A 231 28.01 13.91 15.75
N ASP A 232 28.27 13.74 17.04
CA ASP A 232 27.86 12.55 17.81
C ASP A 232 26.33 12.54 18.09
N TYR A 233 25.52 13.11 17.21
CA TYR A 233 24.08 13.15 17.35
C TYR A 233 23.51 11.74 17.16
N SER A 234 23.07 11.14 18.25
CA SER A 234 22.30 9.90 18.26
C SER A 234 20.89 10.17 18.79
N PHE A 235 19.88 9.80 18.01
CA PHE A 235 18.50 9.81 18.46
C PHE A 235 18.07 8.38 18.78
N GLU A 236 17.83 8.09 20.06
CA GLU A 236 17.32 6.79 20.48
C GLU A 236 15.82 6.71 20.20
N THR A 237 15.45 5.96 19.16
CA THR A 237 14.05 5.70 18.83
C THR A 237 13.40 4.78 19.86
N LYS A 238 12.17 5.10 20.26
CA LYS A 238 11.34 4.25 21.11
C LYS A 238 10.23 3.61 20.30
N THR A 239 9.93 2.35 20.57
CA THR A 239 8.79 1.67 19.98
C THR A 239 7.49 2.37 20.42
N VAL A 240 6.73 2.87 19.46
CA VAL A 240 5.50 3.66 19.70
C VAL A 240 4.26 2.80 19.50
N LEU A 241 4.29 1.94 18.47
CA LEU A 241 3.18 1.07 18.09
C LEU A 241 3.60 -0.40 18.22
N ASP A 242 2.68 -1.21 18.72
CA ASP A 242 2.78 -2.66 18.67
C ASP A 242 2.03 -3.25 17.45
N VAL A 243 2.24 -4.54 17.21
CA VAL A 243 1.63 -5.27 16.09
C VAL A 243 0.10 -5.29 16.16
N GLU A 244 -0.46 -5.39 17.38
CA GLU A 244 -1.91 -5.47 17.60
C GLU A 244 -2.60 -4.14 17.28
N GLN A 245 -2.02 -3.03 17.73
CA GLN A 245 -2.43 -1.66 17.45
C GLN A 245 -2.41 -1.38 15.95
N ILE A 246 -1.36 -1.81 15.24
CA ILE A 246 -1.30 -1.66 13.77
C ILE A 246 -2.44 -2.42 13.10
N SER A 247 -2.74 -3.65 13.54
CA SER A 247 -3.85 -4.45 13.01
C SER A 247 -5.21 -3.81 13.29
N GLN A 248 -5.39 -3.21 14.48
CA GLN A 248 -6.57 -2.43 14.83
C GLN A 248 -6.71 -1.19 13.93
N MET A 249 -5.63 -0.43 13.72
CA MET A 249 -5.62 0.73 12.83
C MET A 249 -5.97 0.35 11.39
N GLN A 250 -5.42 -0.75 10.86
CA GLN A 250 -5.75 -1.25 9.52
C GLN A 250 -7.23 -1.61 9.37
N SER A 251 -7.84 -2.12 10.44
CA SER A 251 -9.28 -2.42 10.49
C SER A 251 -10.14 -1.15 10.55
N LEU A 252 -9.67 -0.13 11.28
CA LEU A 252 -10.30 1.20 11.33
C LEU A 252 -10.26 1.91 9.98
N VAL A 253 -9.16 1.82 9.22
CA VAL A 253 -9.08 2.39 7.86
C VAL A 253 -10.25 1.93 7.00
N ARG A 254 -10.65 0.65 7.07
CA ARG A 254 -11.78 0.13 6.29
C ARG A 254 -13.11 0.75 6.73
N SER A 255 -13.23 1.10 8.01
CA SER A 255 -14.43 1.67 8.64
C SER A 255 -14.59 3.18 8.42
N VAL A 256 -13.55 3.88 7.94
CA VAL A 256 -13.62 5.31 7.61
C VAL A 256 -14.71 5.56 6.57
N VAL A 257 -15.57 6.54 6.86
CA VAL A 257 -16.72 6.88 6.03
C VAL A 257 -16.28 7.65 4.79
N VAL A 258 -16.88 7.33 3.64
CA VAL A 258 -16.66 8.03 2.38
C VAL A 258 -18.03 8.39 1.83
N SER A 259 -18.23 9.68 1.54
CA SER A 259 -19.46 10.17 0.91
C SER A 259 -19.52 9.79 -0.57
N ASP A 260 -20.73 9.66 -1.14
CA ASP A 260 -20.93 9.36 -2.57
C ASP A 260 -20.21 10.35 -3.48
N HIS A 261 -20.13 11.63 -3.10
CA HIS A 261 -19.38 12.63 -3.84
C HIS A 261 -17.88 12.28 -3.95
N VAL A 262 -17.28 11.76 -2.89
CA VAL A 262 -15.86 11.34 -2.87
C VAL A 262 -15.66 10.07 -3.69
N TYR A 263 -16.61 9.12 -3.65
CA TYR A 263 -16.60 7.96 -4.55
C TYR A 263 -16.63 8.37 -6.02
N ASN A 264 -17.55 9.27 -6.39
CA ASN A 264 -17.67 9.79 -7.75
C ASN A 264 -16.42 10.56 -8.16
N ALA A 265 -15.86 11.40 -7.29
CA ALA A 265 -14.60 12.09 -7.55
C ALA A 265 -13.42 11.14 -7.81
N ALA A 266 -13.32 10.04 -7.05
CA ALA A 266 -12.30 9.01 -7.28
C ALA A 266 -12.50 8.29 -8.61
N LEU A 267 -13.75 7.98 -8.98
CA LEU A 267 -14.09 7.37 -10.26
C LEU A 267 -13.77 8.31 -11.42
N ASP A 268 -14.17 9.58 -11.34
CA ASP A 268 -13.92 10.59 -12.36
C ASP A 268 -12.42 10.79 -12.58
N LEU A 269 -11.63 10.85 -11.50
CA LEU A 269 -10.18 11.00 -11.60
C LEU A 269 -9.53 9.79 -12.29
N VAL A 270 -9.88 8.56 -11.89
CA VAL A 270 -9.31 7.34 -12.46
C VAL A 270 -9.77 7.14 -13.90
N ARG A 271 -11.07 7.26 -14.18
CA ARG A 271 -11.60 7.14 -15.55
C ARG A 271 -11.11 8.26 -16.45
N GLY A 272 -10.87 9.44 -15.89
CA GLY A 272 -10.22 10.57 -16.57
C GLY A 272 -8.88 10.19 -17.19
N THR A 273 -8.11 9.30 -16.56
CA THR A 273 -6.82 8.83 -17.12
C THR A 273 -6.95 7.93 -18.35
N ARG A 274 -8.13 7.43 -18.68
CA ARG A 274 -8.33 6.50 -19.80
C ARG A 274 -8.55 7.28 -21.11
N PRO A 275 -7.78 7.03 -22.18
CA PRO A 275 -7.92 7.79 -23.43
C PRO A 275 -9.33 7.66 -24.05
N ASP A 276 -9.90 6.45 -24.00
CA ASP A 276 -11.17 6.10 -24.65
C ASP A 276 -12.42 6.61 -23.90
N GLU A 277 -12.36 6.66 -22.57
CA GLU A 277 -13.50 7.02 -21.72
C GLU A 277 -13.37 8.40 -21.07
N GLY A 278 -12.16 8.96 -21.02
CA GLY A 278 -11.81 10.08 -20.15
C GLY A 278 -12.31 11.44 -20.62
N SER A 279 -12.56 12.31 -19.64
CA SER A 279 -12.86 13.74 -19.79
C SER A 279 -11.63 14.61 -20.08
N MET A 280 -10.47 13.99 -20.32
CA MET A 280 -9.22 14.69 -20.61
C MET A 280 -9.28 15.50 -21.90
N SER A 281 -8.61 16.65 -21.90
CA SER A 281 -8.32 17.42 -23.12
C SER A 281 -7.66 16.56 -24.21
N ALA A 282 -7.90 16.87 -25.48
CA ALA A 282 -7.35 16.12 -26.62
C ALA A 282 -5.81 15.99 -26.59
N GLU A 283 -5.12 16.99 -26.04
CA GLU A 283 -3.67 16.97 -25.83
C GLU A 283 -3.24 15.84 -24.88
N LEU A 284 -3.92 15.70 -23.73
CA LEU A 284 -3.60 14.66 -22.75
C LEU A 284 -3.93 13.26 -23.27
N LYS A 285 -4.99 13.10 -24.06
CA LYS A 285 -5.35 11.82 -24.68
C LYS A 285 -4.25 11.28 -25.59
N ASN A 286 -3.54 12.16 -26.29
CA ASN A 286 -2.42 11.75 -27.15
C ASN A 286 -1.14 11.43 -26.35
N MET A 287 -1.07 11.84 -25.08
CA MET A 287 0.07 11.59 -24.19
C MET A 287 -0.04 10.28 -23.41
N VAL A 288 -1.25 9.74 -23.22
CA VAL A 288 -1.50 8.52 -22.45
C VAL A 288 -1.81 7.36 -23.39
N GLN A 289 -1.04 6.27 -23.29
CA GLN A 289 -1.29 5.04 -24.03
C GLN A 289 -2.32 4.17 -23.32
N PHE A 290 -2.17 3.99 -21.99
CA PHE A 290 -3.11 3.23 -21.17
C PHE A 290 -3.33 3.93 -19.84
N GLY A 291 -4.61 4.10 -19.49
CA GLY A 291 -5.02 4.69 -18.21
C GLY A 291 -5.12 3.67 -17.08
N ALA A 292 -5.42 4.19 -15.89
CA ALA A 292 -5.49 3.39 -14.68
C ALA A 292 -6.74 2.48 -14.63
N GLY A 293 -6.53 1.24 -14.19
CA GLY A 293 -7.58 0.22 -14.05
C GLY A 293 -8.45 0.37 -12.78
N PRO A 294 -9.44 -0.51 -12.57
CA PRO A 294 -10.33 -0.47 -11.40
C PRO A 294 -9.60 -0.58 -10.04
N ARG A 295 -8.47 -1.29 -10.00
CA ARG A 295 -7.62 -1.39 -8.80
C ARG A 295 -7.11 -0.03 -8.33
N ALA A 296 -6.90 0.90 -9.27
CA ALA A 296 -6.49 2.26 -8.95
C ALA A 296 -7.56 3.01 -8.14
N THR A 297 -8.84 2.82 -8.45
CA THR A 297 -9.96 3.44 -7.70
C THR A 297 -10.00 2.91 -6.28
N ILE A 298 -9.84 1.59 -6.11
CA ILE A 298 -9.82 0.94 -4.78
C ILE A 298 -8.61 1.44 -3.98
N ALA A 299 -7.42 1.43 -4.60
CA ALA A 299 -6.17 1.92 -3.99
C ALA A 299 -6.29 3.38 -3.56
N LEU A 300 -6.86 4.23 -4.41
CA LEU A 300 -7.02 5.66 -4.14
C LEU A 300 -7.96 5.91 -2.95
N LEU A 301 -9.10 5.22 -2.91
CA LEU A 301 -10.05 5.33 -1.80
C LEU A 301 -9.46 4.80 -0.49
N MET A 302 -8.77 3.67 -0.52
CA MET A 302 -8.11 3.11 0.66
C MET A 302 -7.03 4.05 1.19
N ALA A 303 -6.18 4.59 0.30
CA ALA A 303 -5.14 5.54 0.67
C ALA A 303 -5.73 6.86 1.22
N ALA A 304 -6.83 7.35 0.65
CA ALA A 304 -7.52 8.54 1.15
C ALA A 304 -8.16 8.31 2.53
N LYS A 305 -8.73 7.11 2.78
CA LYS A 305 -9.24 6.72 4.10
C LYS A 305 -8.12 6.67 5.14
N ALA A 306 -6.98 6.06 4.80
CA ALA A 306 -5.82 6.02 5.70
C ALA A 306 -5.26 7.42 5.98
N ARG A 307 -5.18 8.28 4.96
CA ARG A 307 -4.76 9.67 5.12
C ARG A 307 -5.70 10.47 6.02
N ALA A 308 -7.01 10.26 5.91
CA ALA A 308 -7.98 10.90 6.80
C ALA A 308 -7.73 10.50 8.26
N LEU A 309 -7.50 9.21 8.52
CA LEU A 309 -7.18 8.69 9.86
C LEU A 309 -5.89 9.31 10.41
N VAL A 310 -4.82 9.36 9.60
CA VAL A 310 -3.54 9.99 9.97
C VAL A 310 -3.73 11.46 10.36
N ASN A 311 -4.67 12.16 9.72
CA ASN A 311 -5.01 13.56 9.98
C ASN A 311 -6.18 13.74 10.97
N ARG A 312 -6.42 12.76 11.86
CA ARG A 312 -7.45 12.82 12.92
C ARG A 312 -8.89 12.99 12.40
N ARG A 313 -9.20 12.46 11.22
CA ARG A 313 -10.55 12.54 10.62
C ARG A 313 -11.16 11.17 10.42
N CYS A 314 -12.43 11.05 10.81
CA CYS A 314 -13.24 9.83 10.63
C CYS A 314 -13.91 9.72 9.25
N HIS A 315 -13.70 10.70 8.37
CA HIS A 315 -14.26 10.74 7.02
C HIS A 315 -13.20 11.18 6.01
N ALA A 316 -13.17 10.53 4.84
CA ALA A 316 -12.28 10.93 3.75
C ALA A 316 -12.88 12.09 2.94
N THR A 317 -12.02 13.01 2.51
CA THR A 317 -12.40 14.18 1.73
C THR A 317 -11.78 14.13 0.34
N VAL A 318 -12.25 15.01 -0.55
CA VAL A 318 -11.66 15.18 -1.88
C VAL A 318 -10.20 15.63 -1.79
N ALA A 319 -9.84 16.44 -0.80
CA ALA A 319 -8.45 16.86 -0.57
C ALA A 319 -7.53 15.67 -0.27
N ASP A 320 -8.03 14.62 0.38
CA ASP A 320 -7.27 13.40 0.62
C ASP A 320 -7.01 12.64 -0.68
N LEU A 321 -8.03 12.50 -1.53
CA LEU A 321 -7.87 11.89 -2.85
C LEU A 321 -6.80 12.61 -3.68
N VAL A 322 -6.84 13.94 -3.71
CA VAL A 322 -5.88 14.75 -4.48
C VAL A 322 -4.45 14.57 -3.94
N ALA A 323 -4.27 14.54 -2.63
CA ALA A 323 -2.96 14.37 -2.01
C ALA A 323 -2.34 12.98 -2.31
N VAL A 324 -3.14 11.91 -2.31
CA VAL A 324 -2.66 10.55 -2.60
C VAL A 324 -2.72 10.19 -4.09
N ALA A 325 -3.30 11.04 -4.95
CA ALA A 325 -3.51 10.74 -6.36
C ALA A 325 -2.21 10.43 -7.10
N LYS A 326 -1.19 11.27 -6.95
CA LYS A 326 0.09 11.07 -7.65
C LYS A 326 0.77 9.75 -7.25
N PRO A 327 1.06 9.47 -5.96
CA PRO A 327 1.72 8.23 -5.60
C PRO A 327 0.90 6.97 -5.91
N VAL A 328 -0.44 7.05 -5.95
CA VAL A 328 -1.29 5.92 -6.35
C VAL A 328 -1.33 5.72 -7.86
N LEU A 329 -1.36 6.78 -8.67
CA LEU A 329 -1.66 6.68 -10.10
C LEU A 329 -0.43 6.70 -11.01
N ARG A 330 0.71 7.24 -10.56
CA ARG A 330 1.88 7.47 -11.44
C ARG A 330 2.48 6.21 -12.07
N HIS A 331 2.34 5.05 -11.42
CA HIS A 331 2.76 3.74 -11.96
C HIS A 331 1.62 2.95 -12.58
N ARG A 332 0.45 3.57 -12.76
CA ARG A 332 -0.74 2.98 -13.36
C ARG A 332 -1.18 3.73 -14.62
N VAL A 333 -0.45 4.78 -15.00
CA VAL A 333 -0.67 5.57 -16.22
C VAL A 333 0.55 5.39 -17.11
N ILE A 334 0.35 4.74 -18.25
CA ILE A 334 1.40 4.46 -19.22
C ILE A 334 1.35 5.56 -20.28
N LEU A 335 2.47 6.25 -20.47
CA LEU A 335 2.59 7.33 -21.44
C LEU A 335 2.89 6.76 -22.84
N THR A 336 2.58 7.55 -23.87
CA THR A 336 3.02 7.22 -25.23
C THR A 336 4.51 7.51 -25.40
N PHE A 337 5.18 6.75 -26.27
CA PHE A 337 6.59 6.97 -26.58
C PHE A 337 6.89 8.42 -27.00
N ASN A 338 5.96 9.06 -27.72
CA ASN A 338 6.09 10.45 -28.13
C ASN A 338 6.08 11.42 -26.95
N ALA A 339 5.28 11.14 -25.91
CA ALA A 339 5.24 11.94 -24.70
C ALA A 339 6.52 11.78 -23.87
N GLU A 340 7.02 10.55 -23.75
CA GLU A 340 8.31 10.27 -23.09
C GLU A 340 9.48 10.95 -23.83
N ALA A 341 9.50 10.87 -25.16
CA ALA A 341 10.51 11.55 -25.98
C ALA A 341 10.45 13.07 -25.88
N ALA A 342 9.26 13.64 -25.61
CA ALA A 342 9.07 15.06 -25.33
C ALA A 342 9.41 15.46 -23.88
N GLY A 343 9.86 14.52 -23.04
CA GLY A 343 10.22 14.77 -21.65
C GLY A 343 9.02 14.99 -20.73
N VAL A 344 7.82 14.57 -21.13
CA VAL A 344 6.61 14.65 -20.29
C VAL A 344 6.63 13.50 -19.29
N ASP A 345 6.43 13.81 -18.01
CA ASP A 345 6.33 12.82 -16.94
C ASP A 345 4.87 12.51 -16.57
N ALA A 346 4.67 11.35 -15.95
CA ALA A 346 3.34 10.92 -15.50
C ALA A 346 2.78 11.88 -14.44
N ASP A 347 3.64 12.45 -13.59
CA ASP A 347 3.22 13.41 -12.57
C ASP A 347 2.63 14.69 -13.19
N SER A 348 3.21 15.26 -14.25
CA SER A 348 2.64 16.42 -14.97
C SER A 348 1.30 16.10 -15.62
N VAL A 349 1.16 14.91 -16.21
CA VAL A 349 -0.12 14.47 -16.80
C VAL A 349 -1.20 14.35 -15.72
N LEU A 350 -0.85 13.78 -14.57
CA LEU A 350 -1.76 13.65 -13.43
C LEU A 350 -2.14 15.00 -12.83
N GLU A 351 -1.21 15.95 -12.71
CA GLU A 351 -1.51 17.31 -12.26
C GLU A 351 -2.53 18.00 -13.17
N LYS A 352 -2.33 17.91 -14.48
CA LYS A 352 -3.28 18.44 -15.47
C LYS A 352 -4.62 17.73 -15.39
N ASN A 353 -4.64 16.41 -15.20
CA ASN A 353 -5.88 15.65 -15.03
C ASN A 353 -6.67 16.13 -13.81
N ILE A 354 -6.00 16.21 -12.65
CA ILE A 354 -6.60 16.69 -11.39
C ILE A 354 -7.18 18.09 -11.57
N ALA A 355 -6.46 18.98 -12.26
CA ALA A 355 -6.90 20.35 -12.54
C ALA A 355 -8.06 20.42 -13.56
N GLN A 356 -8.28 19.39 -14.38
CA GLN A 356 -9.37 19.33 -15.36
C GLN A 356 -10.62 18.65 -14.80
N THR A 357 -10.49 17.76 -13.82
CA THR A 357 -11.61 17.01 -13.23
C THR A 357 -12.59 17.93 -12.47
N PRO A 358 -13.82 18.12 -12.97
CA PRO A 358 -14.77 19.09 -12.37
C PRO A 358 -15.21 18.72 -10.96
N SER A 359 -15.37 17.44 -10.66
CA SER A 359 -15.76 16.94 -9.33
C SER A 359 -14.72 17.22 -8.23
N LEU A 360 -13.48 17.59 -8.61
CA LEU A 360 -12.43 18.01 -7.69
C LEU A 360 -12.42 19.52 -7.41
N LYS A 361 -13.00 20.34 -8.30
CA LYS A 361 -12.92 21.81 -8.24
C LYS A 361 -13.80 22.47 -7.18
N ASN A 362 -14.89 21.82 -6.77
CA ASN A 362 -15.86 22.43 -5.86
C ASN A 362 -15.40 22.54 -4.40
N ASN A 363 -14.18 22.10 -4.05
CA ASN A 363 -13.70 22.03 -2.67
C ASN A 363 -12.25 22.53 -2.47
N SER A 364 -11.69 23.35 -3.37
CA SER A 364 -10.50 24.12 -3.00
C SER A 364 -10.89 25.08 -1.87
N PRO A 365 -10.33 24.97 -0.65
CA PRO A 365 -10.47 26.06 0.30
C PRO A 365 -9.81 27.27 -0.37
N VAL A 366 -10.58 28.34 -0.49
CA VAL A 366 -10.07 29.64 -0.90
C VAL A 366 -8.95 29.97 0.07
N VAL A 367 -7.70 29.88 -0.41
CA VAL A 367 -6.54 30.39 0.30
C VAL A 367 -6.69 31.91 0.27
N SER A 368 -7.12 32.48 1.40
CA SER A 368 -7.06 33.90 1.71
C SER A 368 -5.72 34.26 2.31
#